data_AF-A0A7W1B3Z4-F1
#
_entry.id   AF-A0A7W1B3Z4-F1
#
_cell.length_a   1.000
_cell.length_b   1.000
_cell.length_c   1.000
_cell.angle_alpha   90.00
_cell.angle_beta   90.00
_cell.angle_gamma   90.00
#
_symmetry.space_group_name_H-M   'P 1'
#
loop_
_entity.id
_entity.type
_entity.pdbx_description
1 polymer ?
#
loop_
_entity_poly.entity_id
_entity_poly.type
_entity_poly.pdbx_seq_one_letter_code
_entity_poly.pdbx_strand_id
1 'polypeptide(L)'
;MVRHQAKLVCVIAAVTLAVGCGKKSAEDLERDWHAIEGNAQKYASKYPAAKVVIDDLTKQAKADFDEAKKADEKSRPDKMHVAVDRLGKPLEIFATYEGEVAKLDTLLHDKDLMNSLSAADFKPLDKAATAAKKKACCIVQPTDKACSDLEGTCAGGAAPVNMGDLRNQL
;
A
#
# COMPACT_ATOMS: atom_id res chain seq x y z
N MET A 1 -24.53 -34.00 -8.49
CA MET A 1 -23.32 -33.32 -7.97
C MET A 1 -23.57 -31.82 -7.73
N VAL A 2 -24.68 -31.46 -7.06
CA VAL A 2 -25.18 -30.05 -6.98
C VAL A 2 -25.24 -29.53 -5.52
N ARG A 3 -24.91 -30.37 -4.54
CA ARG A 3 -25.11 -30.06 -3.10
C ARG A 3 -23.97 -29.28 -2.42
N HIS A 4 -22.82 -29.07 -3.07
CA HIS A 4 -21.70 -28.32 -2.47
C HIS A 4 -21.71 -26.81 -2.76
N GLN A 5 -22.36 -26.38 -3.85
CA GLN A 5 -22.41 -24.95 -4.21
C GLN A 5 -23.35 -24.14 -3.29
N ALA A 6 -24.40 -24.77 -2.75
CA ALA A 6 -25.36 -24.09 -1.87
C ALA A 6 -24.79 -23.76 -0.47
N LYS A 7 -23.79 -24.52 0.02
CA LYS A 7 -23.17 -24.25 1.33
C LYS A 7 -22.14 -23.13 1.26
N LEU A 8 -21.44 -22.98 0.14
CA LEU A 8 -20.45 -21.93 -0.04
C LEU A 8 -21.12 -20.55 -0.16
N VAL A 9 -22.28 -20.47 -0.84
CA VAL A 9 -23.03 -19.21 -1.00
C VAL A 9 -23.63 -18.73 0.33
N CYS A 10 -24.10 -19.62 1.20
CA CYS A 10 -24.61 -19.22 2.52
C CYS A 10 -23.50 -18.74 3.48
N VAL A 11 -22.27 -19.25 3.37
CA VAL A 11 -21.14 -18.77 4.18
C VAL A 11 -20.70 -17.37 3.70
N ILE A 12 -20.70 -17.12 2.39
CA ILE A 12 -20.37 -15.79 1.84
C ILE A 12 -21.49 -14.77 2.15
N ALA A 13 -22.76 -15.18 2.18
CA ALA A 13 -23.87 -14.33 2.58
C ALA A 13 -23.87 -14.02 4.10
N ALA A 14 -23.39 -14.94 4.94
CA ALA A 14 -23.27 -14.71 6.38
C ALA A 14 -22.07 -13.80 6.74
N VAL A 15 -21.01 -13.79 5.92
CA VAL A 15 -19.85 -12.90 6.12
C VAL A 15 -20.10 -11.49 5.57
N THR A 16 -21.05 -11.31 4.67
CA THR A 16 -21.39 -9.97 4.09
C THR A 16 -22.48 -9.22 4.86
N LEU A 17 -23.22 -9.88 5.76
CA LEU A 17 -24.27 -9.24 6.57
C LEU A 17 -23.80 -8.76 7.95
N ALA A 18 -22.51 -8.89 8.26
CA ALA A 18 -21.92 -8.44 9.53
C ALA A 18 -20.97 -7.23 9.39
N VAL A 19 -20.96 -6.53 8.26
CA VAL A 19 -20.41 -5.17 8.20
C VAL A 19 -21.53 -4.21 8.58
N GLY A 20 -21.73 -4.05 9.89
CA GLY A 20 -22.72 -3.12 10.40
C GLY A 20 -22.50 -1.74 9.79
N CYS A 21 -23.45 -1.26 8.99
CA CYS A 21 -23.66 0.16 8.74
C CYS A 21 -24.20 0.86 10.01
N GLY A 22 -23.57 0.59 11.16
CA GLY A 22 -23.75 1.34 12.39
C GLY A 22 -22.68 2.42 12.40
N LYS A 23 -23.09 3.68 12.47
CA LYS A 23 -22.14 4.78 12.72
C LYS A 23 -21.38 4.44 14.01
N LYS A 24 -20.05 4.41 13.94
CA LYS A 24 -19.19 4.25 15.13
C LYS A 24 -19.50 5.35 16.13
N SER A 25 -19.53 5.03 17.42
CA SER A 25 -19.68 6.05 18.46
C SER A 25 -18.42 6.90 18.59
N ALA A 26 -18.51 8.02 19.33
CA ALA A 26 -17.33 8.84 19.60
C ALA A 26 -16.26 8.03 20.38
N GLU A 27 -16.68 7.18 21.31
CA GLU A 27 -15.78 6.34 22.12
C GLU A 27 -15.05 5.30 21.27
N ASP A 28 -15.74 4.68 20.32
CA ASP A 28 -15.10 3.77 19.36
C ASP A 28 -14.04 4.50 18.52
N LEU A 29 -14.33 5.74 18.13
CA LEU A 29 -13.40 6.57 17.35
C LEU A 29 -12.21 7.07 18.18
N GLU A 30 -12.35 7.26 19.50
CA GLU A 30 -11.20 7.50 20.40
C GLU A 30 -10.28 6.29 20.49
N ARG A 31 -10.87 5.08 20.61
CA ARG A 31 -10.09 3.85 20.61
C ARG A 31 -9.34 3.66 19.30
N ASP A 32 -10.01 3.91 18.17
CA ASP A 32 -9.39 3.83 16.84
C ASP A 32 -8.27 4.86 16.69
N TRP A 33 -8.49 6.10 17.14
CA TRP A 33 -7.46 7.14 17.14
C TRP A 33 -6.19 6.72 17.89
N HIS A 34 -6.34 6.17 19.09
CA HIS A 34 -5.18 5.70 19.87
C HIS A 34 -4.43 4.55 19.19
N ALA A 35 -5.14 3.61 18.57
CA ALA A 35 -4.52 2.54 17.80
C ALA A 35 -3.72 3.09 16.60
N ILE A 36 -4.29 4.07 15.88
CA ILE A 36 -3.65 4.71 14.73
C ILE A 36 -2.44 5.56 15.17
N GLU A 37 -2.51 6.31 16.28
CA GLU A 37 -1.35 7.01 16.84
C GLU A 37 -0.21 6.03 17.18
N GLY A 38 -0.54 4.87 17.77
CA GLY A 38 0.45 3.83 18.05
C GLY A 38 1.10 3.28 16.76
N ASN A 39 0.31 3.06 15.71
CA ASN A 39 0.83 2.63 14.42
C ASN A 39 1.69 3.72 13.75
N ALA A 40 1.30 4.99 13.85
CA ALA A 40 2.08 6.11 13.34
C ALA A 40 3.48 6.12 13.97
N GLN A 41 3.56 5.97 15.30
CA GLN A 41 4.83 5.90 16.02
C GLN A 41 5.67 4.68 15.58
N LYS A 42 5.04 3.50 15.48
CA LYS A 42 5.70 2.28 14.97
C LYS A 42 6.31 2.52 13.59
N TYR A 43 5.54 3.06 12.65
CA TYR A 43 5.98 3.25 11.27
C TYR A 43 6.99 4.39 11.10
N ALA A 44 6.84 5.48 11.84
CA ALA A 44 7.81 6.57 11.90
C ALA A 44 9.19 6.09 12.39
N SER A 45 9.20 5.14 13.34
CA SER A 45 10.44 4.51 13.84
C SER A 45 11.04 3.51 12.83
N LYS A 46 10.20 2.64 12.26
CA LYS A 46 10.63 1.58 11.34
C LYS A 46 11.07 2.11 9.97
N TYR A 47 10.50 3.23 9.52
CA TYR A 47 10.75 3.81 8.20
C TYR A 47 11.24 5.26 8.32
N PRO A 48 12.54 5.49 8.67
CA PRO A 48 13.08 6.83 8.88
C PRO A 48 12.88 7.78 7.69
N ALA A 49 12.92 7.25 6.46
CA ALA A 49 12.68 8.03 5.25
C ALA A 49 11.26 8.61 5.15
N ALA A 50 10.27 7.97 5.79
CA ALA A 50 8.88 8.43 5.83
C ALA A 50 8.54 9.18 7.13
N LYS A 51 9.44 9.22 8.10
CA LYS A 51 9.19 9.77 9.44
C LYS A 51 8.61 11.18 9.40
N VAL A 52 9.23 12.08 8.66
CA VAL A 52 8.81 13.49 8.57
C VAL A 52 7.36 13.59 8.08
N VAL A 53 7.01 12.83 7.04
CA VAL A 53 5.66 12.83 6.48
C VAL A 53 4.65 12.25 7.46
N ILE A 54 5.00 11.16 8.16
CA ILE A 54 4.14 10.54 9.17
C ILE A 54 3.91 11.48 10.35
N ASP A 55 4.96 12.14 10.84
CA ASP A 55 4.87 13.10 11.94
C ASP A 55 3.96 14.29 11.57
N ASP A 56 4.13 14.84 10.37
CA ASP A 56 3.31 15.96 9.87
C ASP A 56 1.83 15.57 9.71
N LEU A 57 1.55 14.40 9.13
CA LEU A 57 0.19 13.88 9.02
C LEU A 57 -0.43 13.63 10.40
N THR A 58 0.35 13.07 11.34
CA THR A 58 -0.10 12.81 12.71
C THR A 58 -0.46 14.12 13.41
N LYS A 59 0.39 15.15 13.27
CA LYS A 59 0.14 16.47 13.87
C LYS A 59 -1.12 17.13 13.32
N GLN A 60 -1.32 17.09 12.00
CA GLN A 60 -2.53 17.65 11.37
C GLN A 60 -3.79 16.89 11.80
N ALA A 61 -3.77 15.57 11.73
CA ALA A 61 -4.91 14.75 12.11
C ALA A 61 -5.24 14.86 13.60
N LYS A 62 -4.23 15.02 14.46
CA LYS A 62 -4.43 15.24 15.90
C LYS A 62 -5.12 16.56 16.18
N ALA A 63 -4.70 17.63 15.51
CA ALA A 63 -5.36 18.93 15.64
C ALA A 63 -6.83 18.86 15.19
N ASP A 64 -7.12 18.17 14.08
CA ASP A 64 -8.49 17.95 13.61
C ASP A 64 -9.31 17.10 14.60
N PHE A 65 -8.70 16.07 15.20
CA PHE A 65 -9.34 15.18 16.16
C PHE A 65 -9.68 15.90 17.47
N ASP A 66 -8.74 16.67 18.02
CA ASP A 66 -8.93 17.46 19.24
C ASP A 66 -10.00 18.55 19.03
N GLU A 67 -10.09 19.11 17.82
CA GLU A 67 -11.16 20.06 17.47
C GLU A 67 -12.51 19.35 17.31
N ALA A 68 -12.53 18.14 16.73
CA ALA A 68 -13.73 17.32 16.62
C ALA A 68 -14.33 16.97 17.99
N LYS A 69 -13.49 16.75 19.02
CA LYS A 69 -13.95 16.49 20.40
C LYS A 69 -14.74 17.65 21.01
N LYS A 70 -14.50 18.88 20.55
CA LYS A 70 -15.24 20.08 21.01
C LYS A 70 -16.57 20.29 20.29
N ALA A 71 -16.85 19.49 19.25
CA ALA A 71 -18.10 19.59 18.52
C ALA A 71 -19.29 19.08 19.35
N ASP A 72 -20.49 19.48 18.93
CA ASP A 72 -21.75 18.99 19.47
C ASP A 72 -21.87 17.47 19.32
N GLU A 73 -22.63 16.82 20.20
CA GLU A 73 -22.75 15.36 20.26
C GLU A 73 -23.23 14.73 18.94
N LYS A 74 -24.00 15.48 18.14
CA LYS A 74 -24.54 15.00 16.87
C LYS A 74 -23.49 15.01 15.76
N SER A 75 -22.59 16.01 15.74
CA SER A 75 -21.55 16.14 14.71
C SER A 75 -20.18 15.59 15.12
N ARG A 76 -19.94 15.38 16.42
CA ARG A 76 -18.68 14.89 16.97
C ARG A 76 -18.20 13.57 16.35
N PRO A 77 -19.01 12.48 16.27
CA PRO A 77 -18.54 11.22 15.70
C PRO A 77 -18.14 11.35 14.23
N ASP A 78 -18.94 12.06 13.43
CA ASP A 78 -18.64 12.24 12.00
C ASP A 78 -17.33 13.02 11.80
N LYS A 79 -17.07 14.06 12.60
CA LYS A 79 -15.81 14.83 12.54
C LYS A 79 -14.60 14.02 13.04
N MET A 80 -14.76 13.26 14.13
CA MET A 80 -13.70 12.39 14.65
C MET A 80 -13.34 11.31 13.63
N HIS A 81 -14.33 10.75 12.91
CA HIS A 81 -14.09 9.80 11.84
C HIS A 81 -13.26 10.40 10.70
N VAL A 82 -13.51 11.65 10.31
CA VAL A 82 -12.70 12.33 9.28
C VAL A 82 -11.25 12.47 9.71
N ALA A 83 -11.00 12.84 10.97
CA ALA A 83 -9.65 12.98 11.51
C ALA A 83 -8.93 11.61 11.63
N VAL A 84 -9.66 10.58 12.07
CA VAL A 84 -9.20 9.18 12.10
C VAL A 84 -8.79 8.70 10.70
N ASP A 85 -9.64 8.93 9.69
CA ASP A 85 -9.37 8.54 8.30
C ASP A 85 -8.17 9.27 7.70
N ARG A 86 -7.97 10.54 8.07
CA ARG A 86 -6.87 11.38 7.56
C ARG A 86 -5.51 10.78 7.89
N LEU A 87 -5.38 10.10 9.03
CA LEU A 87 -4.16 9.41 9.42
C LEU A 87 -4.19 7.91 9.11
N GLY A 88 -5.33 7.25 9.33
CA GLY A 88 -5.48 5.80 9.15
C GLY A 88 -5.21 5.34 7.72
N LYS A 89 -5.84 5.98 6.72
CA LYS A 89 -5.72 5.58 5.31
C LYS A 89 -4.28 5.65 4.77
N PRO A 90 -3.52 6.74 5.00
CA PRO A 90 -2.10 6.75 4.63
C PRO A 90 -1.29 5.64 5.33
N LEU A 91 -1.59 5.32 6.58
CA LEU A 91 -0.84 4.30 7.33
C LEU A 91 -1.15 2.86 6.90
N GLU A 92 -2.33 2.59 6.34
CA GLU A 92 -2.69 1.28 5.77
C GLU A 92 -1.74 0.82 4.66
N ILE A 93 -1.08 1.76 3.97
CA ILE A 93 -0.07 1.45 2.94
C ILE A 93 1.11 0.70 3.57
N PHE A 94 1.53 1.07 4.78
CA PHE A 94 2.62 0.38 5.48
C PHE A 94 2.20 -1.01 5.94
N ALA A 95 0.98 -1.17 6.46
CA ALA A 95 0.45 -2.48 6.84
C ALA A 95 0.35 -3.42 5.63
N THR A 96 -0.13 -2.90 4.50
CA THR A 96 -0.19 -3.63 3.23
C THR A 96 1.19 -4.03 2.76
N TYR A 97 2.14 -3.08 2.74
CA TYR A 97 3.53 -3.34 2.37
C TYR A 97 4.16 -4.43 3.26
N GLU A 98 4.01 -4.33 4.60
CA GLU A 98 4.51 -5.35 5.53
C GLU A 98 3.88 -6.72 5.25
N GLY A 99 2.58 -6.77 4.95
CA GLY A 99 1.88 -8.00 4.59
C GLY A 99 2.37 -8.63 3.28
N GLU A 100 2.59 -7.82 2.25
CA GLU A 100 3.14 -8.31 0.97
C GLU A 100 4.59 -8.78 1.11
N VAL A 101 5.40 -8.08 1.89
CA VAL A 101 6.77 -8.52 2.21
C VAL A 101 6.75 -9.86 2.95
N ALA A 102 5.85 -10.06 3.92
CA ALA A 102 5.73 -11.32 4.64
C ALA A 102 5.28 -12.48 3.74
N LYS A 103 4.37 -12.22 2.79
CA LYS A 103 3.98 -13.22 1.77
C LYS A 103 5.15 -13.59 0.87
N LEU A 104 5.90 -12.59 0.38
CA LEU A 104 7.10 -12.82 -0.43
C LEU A 104 8.15 -13.63 0.35
N ASP A 105 8.37 -13.28 1.62
CA ASP A 105 9.28 -14.01 2.50
C ASP A 105 8.85 -15.48 2.66
N THR A 106 7.54 -15.73 2.84
CA THR A 106 7.00 -17.09 2.91
C THR A 106 7.26 -17.87 1.62
N LEU A 107 7.04 -17.25 0.45
CA LEU A 107 7.28 -17.88 -0.85
C LEU A 107 8.77 -18.17 -1.09
N LEU A 108 9.65 -17.28 -0.64
CA LEU A 108 11.11 -17.48 -0.74
C LEU A 108 11.63 -18.59 0.18
N HIS A 109 10.93 -18.87 1.29
CA HIS A 109 11.28 -19.94 2.21
C HIS A 109 10.55 -21.26 1.92
N ASP A 110 9.59 -21.26 0.99
CA ASP A 110 8.96 -22.47 0.49
C ASP A 110 9.96 -23.23 -0.39
N LYS A 111 10.54 -24.28 0.18
CA LYS A 111 11.54 -25.11 -0.49
C LYS A 111 10.97 -25.82 -1.70
N ASP A 112 9.71 -26.22 -1.69
CA ASP A 112 9.11 -26.96 -2.79
C ASP A 112 8.88 -26.01 -3.97
N LEU A 113 8.37 -24.81 -3.69
CA LEU A 113 8.24 -23.75 -4.69
C LEU A 113 9.61 -23.34 -5.23
N MET A 114 10.58 -23.00 -4.38
CA MET A 114 11.90 -22.55 -4.81
C MET A 114 12.72 -23.62 -5.53
N ASN A 115 12.53 -24.91 -5.21
CA ASN A 115 13.15 -26.01 -5.95
C ASN A 115 12.45 -26.29 -7.29
N SER A 116 11.19 -25.88 -7.44
CA SER A 116 10.44 -25.98 -8.71
C SER A 116 10.71 -24.81 -9.66
N LEU A 117 11.13 -23.66 -9.12
CA LEU A 117 11.45 -22.46 -9.87
C LEU A 117 12.89 -22.54 -10.36
N SER A 118 13.06 -22.75 -11.66
CA SER A 118 14.38 -22.70 -12.29
C SER A 118 14.77 -21.26 -12.60
N ALA A 119 16.07 -20.98 -12.72
CA ALA A 119 16.55 -19.68 -13.20
C ALA A 119 15.99 -19.31 -14.60
N ALA A 120 15.47 -20.27 -15.37
CA ALA A 120 14.80 -20.00 -16.64
C ALA A 120 13.44 -19.33 -16.45
N ASP A 121 12.74 -19.61 -15.36
CA ASP A 121 11.40 -19.07 -15.07
C ASP A 121 11.44 -17.58 -14.71
N PHE A 122 12.58 -17.08 -14.22
CA PHE A 122 12.80 -15.67 -13.88
C PHE A 122 13.39 -14.84 -15.03
N LYS A 123 13.95 -15.46 -16.08
CA LYS A 123 14.53 -14.73 -17.23
C LYS A 123 13.57 -13.73 -17.90
N PRO A 124 12.26 -14.01 -18.05
CA PRO A 124 11.32 -13.04 -18.60
C PRO A 124 11.17 -11.80 -17.70
N LEU A 125 11.10 -12.00 -16.38
CA LEU A 125 11.04 -10.93 -15.39
C LEU A 125 12.34 -10.11 -15.34
N ASP A 126 13.50 -10.76 -15.39
CA ASP A 126 14.80 -10.07 -15.47
C ASP A 126 14.94 -9.24 -16.73
N LYS A 127 14.46 -9.75 -17.88
CA LYS A 127 14.41 -8.99 -19.13
C LYS A 127 13.48 -7.78 -19.03
N ALA A 128 12.30 -7.95 -18.44
CA ALA A 128 11.34 -6.87 -18.25
C ALA A 128 11.87 -5.79 -17.28
N ALA A 129 12.47 -6.19 -16.16
CA ALA A 129 13.08 -5.29 -15.19
C ALA A 129 14.27 -4.53 -15.79
N THR A 130 15.11 -5.20 -16.59
CA THR A 130 16.23 -4.57 -17.30
C THR A 130 15.73 -3.57 -18.36
N ALA A 131 14.69 -3.92 -19.12
CA ALA A 131 14.06 -3.00 -20.07
C ALA A 131 13.42 -1.78 -19.38
N ALA A 132 12.76 -1.98 -18.24
CA ALA A 132 12.18 -0.90 -17.45
C ALA A 132 13.26 0.03 -16.87
N LYS A 133 14.34 -0.53 -16.31
CA LYS A 133 15.50 0.23 -15.85
C LYS A 133 16.12 1.05 -16.97
N LYS A 134 16.32 0.46 -18.16
CA LYS A 134 16.80 1.17 -19.35
C LYS A 134 15.90 2.34 -19.73
N LYS A 135 14.59 2.11 -19.79
CA LYS A 135 13.60 3.15 -20.10
C LYS A 135 13.63 4.29 -19.09
N ALA A 136 13.70 3.99 -17.79
CA ALA A 136 13.84 4.99 -16.73
C ALA A 136 15.17 5.75 -16.83
N CYS A 137 16.29 5.06 -17.07
CA CYS A 137 17.63 5.66 -17.25
C CYS A 137 17.63 6.70 -18.38
N CYS A 138 17.06 6.34 -19.55
CA CYS A 138 17.01 7.24 -20.71
C CYS A 138 16.09 8.45 -20.51
N ILE A 139 15.15 8.42 -19.56
CA ILE A 139 14.25 9.55 -19.26
C ILE A 139 14.87 10.48 -18.22
N VAL A 140 15.48 9.94 -17.17
CA VAL A 140 15.87 10.71 -15.98
C VAL A 140 17.33 11.17 -16.07
N GLN A 141 18.24 10.37 -16.62
CA GLN A 141 19.68 10.65 -16.65
C GLN A 141 20.35 10.15 -17.94
N PRO A 142 20.02 10.72 -19.11
CA PRO A 142 20.48 10.22 -20.42
C PRO A 142 21.99 10.33 -20.66
N THR A 143 22.72 11.08 -19.85
CA THR A 143 24.17 11.31 -19.97
C THR A 143 25.01 10.53 -18.95
N ASP A 144 24.39 9.70 -18.11
CA ASP A 144 25.10 8.91 -17.10
C ASP A 144 25.78 7.67 -17.74
N LYS A 145 27.04 7.43 -17.37
CA LYS A 145 27.86 6.31 -17.87
C LYS A 145 27.26 4.95 -17.48
N ALA A 146 26.60 4.85 -16.33
CA ALA A 146 25.90 3.64 -15.93
C ALA A 146 24.71 3.31 -16.85
N CYS A 147 24.12 4.32 -17.51
CA CYS A 147 23.09 4.12 -18.52
C CYS A 147 23.67 3.69 -19.88
N SER A 148 24.90 4.11 -20.24
CA SER A 148 25.55 3.69 -21.48
C SER A 148 26.04 2.24 -21.47
N ASP A 149 26.29 1.68 -20.29
CA ASP A 149 26.76 0.30 -20.11
C ASP A 149 25.62 -0.74 -20.16
N LEU A 150 24.35 -0.32 -20.15
CA LEU A 150 23.18 -1.15 -20.41
C LEU A 150 23.00 -1.35 -21.93
N GLU A 151 23.69 -2.35 -22.50
CA GLU A 151 23.74 -2.68 -23.93
C GLU A 151 22.61 -2.09 -24.80
N GLY A 152 22.97 -1.06 -25.57
CA GLY A 152 22.13 -0.41 -26.58
C GLY A 152 21.80 1.04 -26.23
N THR A 153 22.35 1.95 -27.03
CA THR A 153 22.09 3.39 -27.07
C THR A 153 20.64 3.76 -26.77
N CYS A 154 20.43 4.70 -25.83
CA CYS A 154 19.14 5.38 -25.68
C CYS A 154 18.74 5.97 -27.04
N ALA A 155 17.64 5.50 -27.63
CA ALA A 155 17.15 6.03 -28.89
C ALA A 155 16.84 7.51 -28.69
N GLY A 156 17.62 8.37 -29.34
CA GLY A 156 17.43 9.82 -29.31
C GLY A 156 16.07 10.17 -29.91
N GLY A 157 15.09 10.39 -29.05
CA GLY A 157 13.73 10.79 -29.41
C GLY A 157 13.04 11.35 -28.18
N ALA A 158 12.24 12.40 -28.38
CA ALA A 158 11.55 13.11 -27.30
C ALA A 158 10.81 12.16 -26.34
N ALA A 159 10.94 12.41 -25.05
CA ALA A 159 10.23 11.66 -24.01
C ALA A 159 8.71 11.67 -24.31
N PRO A 160 8.04 10.50 -24.37
CA PRO A 160 6.60 10.48 -24.58
C PRO A 160 5.89 11.05 -23.34
N VAL A 161 5.04 12.06 -23.58
CA VAL A 161 4.32 12.87 -22.57
C VAL A 161 3.23 12.08 -21.82
N ASN A 162 3.15 10.77 -22.00
CA ASN A 162 2.17 9.90 -21.34
C ASN A 162 2.87 8.71 -20.70
N MET A 163 3.33 8.89 -19.46
CA MET A 163 3.55 7.77 -18.53
C MET A 163 2.19 7.22 -18.10
N GLY A 164 1.50 6.59 -19.06
CA GLY A 164 0.30 5.82 -18.81
C GLY A 164 0.65 4.58 -17.99
N ASP A 165 0.07 4.53 -16.80
CA ASP A 165 -0.13 3.40 -15.89
C ASP A 165 0.79 2.17 -16.08
N LEU A 166 1.83 2.09 -15.22
CA LEU A 166 2.73 0.93 -15.10
C LEU A 166 2.00 -0.37 -14.71
N ARG A 167 0.73 -0.30 -14.27
CA ARG A 167 -0.05 -1.49 -13.90
C ARG A 167 -0.44 -2.40 -15.06
N ASN A 168 -0.44 -1.90 -16.30
CA ASN A 168 -0.82 -2.70 -17.48
C ASN A 168 0.36 -3.34 -18.23
N GLN A 169 1.58 -3.30 -17.67
CA GLN A 169 2.81 -3.82 -18.30
C GLN A 169 3.46 -4.98 -17.50
N LEU A 170 2.78 -5.49 -16.48
CA LEU A 170 3.07 -6.75 -15.79
C LEU A 170 1.98 -7.77 -16.13
#